data_AF-A0A392PLQ6-F1
#
_entry.id   AF-A0A392PLQ6-F1
#
_cell.length_a   1.000
_cell.length_b   1.000
_cell.length_c   1.000
_cell.angle_alpha   90.00
_cell.angle_beta   90.00
_cell.angle_gamma   90.00
#
_symmetry.space_group_name_H-M   'P 1'
#
loop_
_entity.id
_entity.type
_entity.pdbx_description
1 polymer ?
#
loop_
_entity_poly.entity_id
_entity_poly.type
_entity_poly.pdbx_seq_one_letter_code
_entity_poly.pdbx_strand_id
1 'polypeptide(L)'
;MRPVILWSVARLHGKPIDEVCILCVIVCVLLTAFISEFIGQHFAMGPILLGLVVPEGPPLGTSLIAKMETVTCGFLYPIYLAVSGLQTDVFKINIQSTWIVTIIVIAGFVVKIGGVMLPGYYYNVPMKECFMIGLLLNGRGIAELTMYNIWKEGK
;
A
#
# COMPACT_ATOMS: atom_id res chain seq x y z
N MET A 1 -2.47 10.71 26.05
CA MET A 1 -1.84 10.60 24.72
C MET A 1 -2.10 11.80 23.78
N ARG A 2 -3.19 12.58 23.93
CA ARG A 2 -3.43 13.78 23.08
C ARG A 2 -2.61 15.06 23.40
N PRO A 3 -2.15 15.35 24.64
CA PRO A 3 -1.53 16.65 24.92
C PRO A 3 -0.05 16.75 24.49
N VAL A 4 0.66 15.63 24.37
CA VAL A 4 2.09 15.61 23.97
C VAL A 4 2.26 15.93 22.48
N ILE A 5 1.28 15.55 21.66
CA ILE A 5 1.30 15.74 20.20
C ILE A 5 1.09 17.21 19.85
N LEU A 6 0.16 17.90 20.54
CA LEU A 6 -0.09 19.32 20.34
C LEU A 6 1.09 20.20 20.78
N TRP A 7 1.84 19.80 21.80
CA TRP A 7 3.00 20.55 22.27
C TRP A 7 4.18 20.48 21.29
N SER A 8 4.39 19.34 20.62
CA SER A 8 5.43 19.22 19.58
C SER A 8 5.08 19.98 18.29
N VAL A 9 3.79 20.12 17.96
CA VAL A 9 3.32 20.89 16.78
C VAL A 9 3.52 22.40 16.97
N ALA A 10 3.39 22.90 18.20
CA ALA A 10 3.63 24.32 18.51
C ALA A 10 5.10 24.75 18.34
N ARG A 11 6.05 23.81 18.32
CA ARG A 11 7.50 24.10 18.31
C ARG A 11 8.14 24.14 16.91
N LEU A 12 7.38 23.84 15.86
CA LEU A 12 7.89 23.73 14.48
C LEU A 12 7.41 24.86 13.55
N HIS A 13 6.80 25.92 14.10
CA HIS A 13 6.54 27.15 13.35
C HIS A 13 7.87 27.85 12.99
N GLY A 14 8.40 27.58 11.80
CA GLY A 14 9.21 28.56 11.08
C GLY A 14 10.71 28.27 10.86
N LYS A 15 11.10 27.06 10.45
CA LYS A 15 12.46 26.81 9.92
C LYS A 15 12.36 26.12 8.55
N PRO A 16 13.28 26.34 7.59
CA PRO A 16 13.25 25.63 6.31
C PRO A 16 13.61 24.16 6.57
N ILE A 17 12.60 23.31 6.73
CA ILE A 17 12.75 21.90 7.11
C ILE A 17 12.21 21.03 5.96
N ASP A 18 12.81 21.17 4.78
CA ASP A 18 12.39 20.38 3.62
C ASP A 18 13.18 19.06 3.58
N GLU A 19 14.50 19.13 3.41
CA GLU A 19 15.37 17.96 3.25
C GLU A 19 15.56 17.16 4.54
N VAL A 20 15.74 17.85 5.68
CA VAL A 20 15.95 17.20 6.98
C VAL A 20 14.70 16.42 7.40
N CYS A 21 13.49 16.92 7.08
CA CYS A 21 12.25 16.21 7.41
C CYS A 21 12.10 14.94 6.58
N ILE A 22 12.38 15.00 5.27
CA ILE A 22 12.35 13.83 4.37
C ILE A 22 13.34 12.78 4.86
N LEU A 23 14.59 13.18 5.13
CA LEU A 23 15.62 12.27 5.62
C LEU A 23 15.20 11.63 6.95
N CYS A 24 14.69 12.43 7.89
CA CYS A 24 14.17 11.91 9.15
C CYS A 24 13.07 10.87 8.94
N VAL A 25 12.10 11.13 8.06
CA VAL A 25 11.00 10.18 7.86
C VAL A 25 11.43 8.93 7.11
N ILE A 26 12.30 9.04 6.10
CA ILE A 26 12.89 7.86 5.44
C ILE A 26 13.63 7.02 6.49
N VAL A 27 14.47 7.63 7.33
CA VAL A 27 15.19 6.93 8.41
C VAL A 27 14.20 6.31 9.41
N CYS A 28 13.14 7.00 9.82
CA CYS A 28 12.11 6.44 10.70
C CYS A 28 11.40 5.24 10.07
N VAL A 29 11.05 5.30 8.78
CA VAL A 29 10.44 4.19 8.04
C VAL A 29 11.40 2.99 7.97
N LEU A 30 12.67 3.21 7.65
CA LEU A 30 13.68 2.14 7.65
C LEU A 30 13.89 1.53 9.04
N LEU A 31 13.99 2.36 10.08
CA LEU A 31 14.19 1.89 11.46
C LEU A 31 12.98 1.08 11.93
N THR A 32 11.76 1.53 11.66
CA THR A 32 10.55 0.79 12.06
C THR A 32 10.38 -0.50 11.28
N ALA A 33 10.72 -0.53 9.98
CA ALA A 33 10.78 -1.76 9.20
C ALA A 33 11.80 -2.76 9.78
N PHE A 34 13.02 -2.28 10.10
CA PHE A 34 14.09 -3.10 10.65
C PHE A 34 13.75 -3.68 12.02
N ILE A 35 13.16 -2.87 12.91
CA ILE A 35 12.70 -3.33 14.23
C ILE A 35 11.58 -4.37 14.06
N SER A 36 10.66 -4.17 13.11
CA SER A 36 9.57 -5.13 12.83
C SER A 36 10.12 -6.49 12.37
N GLU A 37 11.14 -6.48 11.51
CA GLU A 37 11.80 -7.69 11.03
C GLU A 37 12.62 -8.36 12.15
N PHE A 38 13.29 -7.59 13.01
CA PHE A 38 14.02 -8.10 14.16
C PHE A 38 13.12 -8.83 15.18
N ILE A 39 11.89 -8.38 15.34
CA ILE A 39 10.87 -9.03 16.19
C ILE A 39 10.32 -10.33 15.54
N GLY A 40 10.68 -10.61 14.29
CA GLY A 40 10.22 -11.77 13.53
C GLY A 40 8.87 -11.57 12.83
N GLN A 41 8.41 -10.32 12.70
CA GLN A 41 7.18 -9.97 11.99
C GLN A 41 7.49 -9.47 10.57
N HIS A 42 6.49 -9.49 9.68
CA HIS A 42 6.64 -8.96 8.31
C HIS A 42 7.11 -7.50 8.32
N PHE A 43 8.14 -7.15 7.53
CA PHE A 43 8.78 -5.82 7.52
C PHE A 43 7.78 -4.66 7.29
N ALA A 44 6.69 -4.92 6.58
CA ALA A 44 5.65 -3.93 6.27
C ALA A 44 4.85 -3.47 7.50
N MET A 45 4.78 -4.25 8.58
CA MET A 45 3.96 -3.89 9.74
C MET A 45 4.48 -2.66 10.49
N GLY A 46 5.80 -2.52 10.63
CA GLY A 46 6.41 -1.37 11.30
C GLY A 46 6.03 -0.02 10.69
N PRO A 47 6.26 0.19 9.38
CA PRO A 47 5.86 1.41 8.68
C PRO A 47 4.36 1.69 8.69
N ILE A 48 3.50 0.65 8.63
CA ILE A 48 2.04 0.82 8.71
C ILE A 48 1.63 1.38 10.08
N LEU A 49 2.19 0.84 11.16
CA LEU A 49 1.94 1.36 12.51
C LEU A 49 2.48 2.77 12.67
N LEU A 50 3.65 3.07 12.12
CA LEU A 50 4.20 4.43 12.10
C LEU A 50 3.23 5.40 11.40
N GLY A 51 2.71 5.02 10.23
CA GLY A 51 1.74 5.81 9.48
C GLY A 51 0.45 6.07 10.25
N LEU A 52 -0.05 5.09 11.01
CA LEU A 52 -1.26 5.23 11.83
C LEU A 52 -1.07 6.19 13.03
N VAL A 53 0.16 6.28 13.56
CA VAL A 53 0.49 7.18 14.67
C VAL A 53 0.67 8.62 14.20
N VAL A 54 1.04 8.84 12.94
CA VAL A 54 1.21 10.18 12.36
C VAL A 54 -0.17 10.85 12.25
N PRO A 55 -0.41 11.98 12.93
CA PRO A 55 -1.71 12.65 12.89
C PRO A 55 -2.00 13.24 11.51
N GLU A 56 -3.21 13.00 11.03
CA GLU A 56 -3.75 13.57 9.79
C GLU A 56 -4.04 15.06 10.01
N GLY A 57 -3.16 15.95 9.54
CA GLY A 57 -3.38 17.39 9.70
C GLY A 57 -2.38 18.30 8.99
N PRO A 58 -2.82 19.44 8.43
CA PRO A 58 -1.92 20.53 8.05
C PRO A 58 -1.18 21.09 9.28
N PRO A 59 0.07 21.57 9.16
CA PRO A 59 0.92 21.65 7.96
C PRO A 59 1.90 20.46 7.79
N LEU A 60 2.03 19.59 8.80
CA LEU A 60 3.07 18.56 8.83
C LEU A 60 2.68 17.32 8.02
N GLY A 61 1.46 16.81 8.17
CA GLY A 61 1.02 15.59 7.48
C GLY A 61 0.90 15.81 5.97
N THR A 62 0.30 16.92 5.55
CA THR A 62 0.11 17.25 4.13
C THR A 62 1.44 17.48 3.41
N SER A 63 2.37 18.20 4.04
CA SER A 63 3.70 18.43 3.45
C SER A 63 4.48 17.13 3.38
N LEU A 64 4.43 16.29 4.43
CA LEU A 64 5.13 15.02 4.45
C LEU A 64 4.63 14.05 3.38
N ILE A 65 3.31 13.92 3.23
CA ILE A 65 2.70 13.07 2.21
C ILE A 65 3.13 13.54 0.82
N ALA A 66 3.03 14.84 0.53
CA ALA A 66 3.41 15.37 -0.78
C ALA A 66 4.87 15.04 -1.14
N LYS A 67 5.80 15.06 -0.17
CA LYS A 67 7.21 14.72 -0.44
C LYS A 67 7.47 13.22 -0.53
N MET A 68 6.79 12.43 0.29
CA MET A 68 6.89 10.97 0.19
C MET A 68 6.28 10.47 -1.11
N GLU A 69 5.20 11.09 -1.56
CA GLU A 69 4.55 10.80 -2.83
C GLU A 69 5.48 11.17 -4.00
N THR A 70 6.15 12.33 -3.98
CA THR A 70 7.08 12.67 -5.07
C THR A 70 8.25 11.70 -5.17
N VAL A 71 8.83 11.26 -4.04
CA VAL A 71 9.92 10.27 -4.05
C VAL A 71 9.41 8.87 -4.46
N THR A 72 8.28 8.44 -3.88
CA THR A 72 7.71 7.11 -4.12
C THR A 72 7.17 7.01 -5.54
N CYS A 73 6.26 7.88 -5.95
CA CYS A 73 5.63 7.84 -7.27
C CYS A 73 6.58 8.31 -8.38
N GLY A 74 7.51 9.22 -8.09
CA GLY A 74 8.47 9.74 -9.06
C GLY A 74 9.63 8.78 -9.36
N PHE A 75 10.13 8.05 -8.36
CA PHE A 75 11.31 7.20 -8.52
C PHE A 75 11.05 5.73 -8.14
N LEU A 76 10.65 5.45 -6.89
CA LEU A 76 10.59 4.06 -6.41
C LEU A 76 9.58 3.21 -7.17
N TYR A 77 8.41 3.77 -7.47
CA TYR A 77 7.32 3.07 -8.15
C TYR A 77 7.67 2.68 -9.59
N PRO A 78 8.13 3.59 -10.47
CA PRO A 78 8.53 3.21 -11.82
C PRO A 78 9.72 2.25 -11.84
N ILE A 79 10.70 2.41 -10.93
CA ILE A 79 11.83 1.47 -10.82
C ILE A 79 11.33 0.07 -10.43
N TYR A 80 10.44 -0.02 -9.44
CA TYR A 80 9.85 -1.29 -9.02
C TYR A 80 9.09 -1.98 -10.17
N LEU A 81 8.27 -1.22 -10.89
CA LEU A 81 7.55 -1.74 -12.06
C LEU A 81 8.50 -2.18 -13.19
N ALA A 82 9.58 -1.44 -13.42
CA ALA A 82 10.59 -1.82 -14.42
C ALA A 82 11.29 -3.13 -14.05
N VAL A 83 11.73 -3.30 -12.79
CA VAL A 83 12.35 -4.53 -12.31
C VAL A 83 11.37 -5.71 -12.38
N SER A 84 10.14 -5.53 -11.87
CA SER A 84 9.11 -6.57 -11.93
C SER A 84 8.72 -6.93 -13.37
N GLY A 85 8.70 -5.94 -14.27
CA GLY A 85 8.44 -6.15 -15.70
C GLY A 85 9.55 -6.93 -16.39
N LEU A 86 10.82 -6.61 -16.09
CA LEU A 86 11.97 -7.32 -16.66
C LEU A 86 12.05 -8.78 -16.21
N GLN A 87 11.64 -9.08 -14.96
CA GLN A 87 11.54 -10.44 -14.46
C GLN A 87 10.37 -11.26 -15.06
N THR A 88 9.49 -10.62 -15.84
CA THR A 88 8.29 -11.24 -16.41
C THR A 88 8.55 -11.69 -17.86
N ASP A 89 8.84 -12.98 -18.05
CA ASP A 89 8.97 -13.60 -19.36
C ASP A 89 7.58 -13.80 -20.03
N VAL A 90 7.12 -12.82 -20.81
CA VAL A 90 5.88 -12.94 -21.61
C VAL A 90 5.97 -14.01 -22.71
N PHE A 91 7.18 -14.37 -23.15
CA PHE A 91 7.40 -15.36 -24.22
C PHE A 91 7.22 -16.82 -23.76
N LYS A 92 7.21 -17.08 -22.45
CA LYS A 92 6.95 -18.43 -21.89
C LYS A 92 5.45 -18.69 -21.65
N ILE A 93 4.58 -17.76 -22.03
CA ILE A 93 3.13 -17.91 -21.85
C ILE A 93 2.59 -18.97 -22.81
N ASN A 94 2.10 -20.08 -22.24
CA ASN A 94 1.39 -21.12 -22.97
C ASN A 94 -0.13 -20.90 -22.87
N ILE A 95 -0.83 -21.02 -24.00
CA ILE A 95 -2.27 -20.80 -24.12
C ILE A 95 -3.11 -21.63 -23.13
N GLN A 96 -2.66 -22.86 -22.82
CA GLN A 96 -3.35 -23.75 -21.89
C GLN A 96 -3.28 -23.26 -20.44
N SER A 97 -2.13 -22.73 -20.02
CA SER A 97 -1.95 -22.17 -18.68
C SER A 97 -2.75 -20.87 -18.51
N THR A 98 -2.76 -20.02 -19.55
CA THR A 98 -3.49 -18.75 -19.54
C THR A 98 -5.00 -18.93 -19.36
N TRP A 99 -5.57 -20.00 -19.93
CA TRP A 99 -6.99 -20.30 -19.77
C TRP A 99 -7.36 -20.61 -18.32
N ILE A 100 -6.53 -21.42 -17.64
CA ILE A 100 -6.73 -21.78 -16.23
C ILE A 100 -6.64 -20.52 -15.36
N VAL A 101 -5.63 -19.67 -15.59
CA VAL A 101 -5.47 -18.40 -14.87
C VAL A 101 -6.67 -17.48 -15.10
N THR A 102 -7.16 -17.39 -16.34
CA THR A 102 -8.36 -16.60 -16.68
C THR A 102 -9.58 -17.04 -15.89
N ILE A 103 -9.84 -18.35 -15.81
CA ILE A 103 -10.96 -18.89 -15.03
C ILE A 103 -10.81 -18.52 -13.55
N ILE A 104 -9.62 -18.68 -12.99
CA ILE A 104 -9.35 -18.33 -11.57
C ILE A 104 -9.59 -16.84 -11.32
N VAL A 105 -9.15 -15.97 -12.23
CA VAL A 105 -9.35 -14.52 -12.11
C VAL A 105 -10.83 -14.17 -12.16
N ILE A 106 -11.58 -14.70 -13.12
CA ILE A 106 -13.03 -14.47 -13.25
C ILE A 106 -13.76 -14.99 -12.01
N ALA A 107 -13.44 -16.20 -11.56
CA ALA A 107 -14.03 -16.77 -10.34
C ALA A 107 -13.74 -15.89 -9.12
N GLY A 108 -12.50 -15.42 -8.95
CA GLY A 108 -12.13 -14.49 -7.89
C GLY A 108 -12.88 -13.16 -7.95
N PHE A 109 -13.12 -12.64 -9.15
CA PHE A 109 -13.89 -11.42 -9.37
C PHE A 109 -15.35 -11.58 -8.92
N VAL A 110 -15.98 -12.69 -9.31
CA VAL A 110 -17.37 -13.02 -8.92
C VAL A 110 -17.46 -13.23 -7.41
N VAL A 111 -16.49 -13.93 -6.81
CA VAL A 111 -16.45 -14.16 -5.36
C VAL A 111 -16.29 -12.85 -4.59
N LYS A 112 -15.40 -11.94 -5.02
CA LYS A 112 -15.22 -10.63 -4.37
C LYS A 112 -16.50 -9.78 -4.44
N ILE A 113 -17.13 -9.71 -5.61
CA ILE A 113 -18.37 -8.94 -5.78
C ILE A 113 -19.50 -9.57 -4.97
N GLY A 114 -19.68 -10.89 -5.04
CA GLY A 114 -20.65 -11.62 -4.24
C GLY A 114 -20.43 -11.44 -2.74
N GLY A 115 -19.18 -11.46 -2.29
CA GLY A 115 -18.78 -11.26 -0.89
C GLY A 115 -19.11 -9.87 -0.35
N VAL A 116 -19.22 -8.85 -1.20
CA VAL A 116 -19.65 -7.50 -0.81
C VAL A 116 -21.17 -7.33 -0.93
N MET A 117 -21.77 -7.92 -1.96
CA MET A 117 -23.22 -7.84 -2.19
C MET A 117 -24.02 -8.61 -1.13
N LEU A 118 -23.53 -9.76 -0.65
CA LEU A 118 -24.18 -10.54 0.41
C LEU A 118 -24.40 -9.74 1.70
N PRO A 119 -23.37 -9.21 2.38
CA PRO A 119 -23.55 -8.38 3.56
C PRO A 119 -24.29 -7.07 3.21
N GLY A 120 -24.02 -6.47 2.05
CA GLY A 120 -24.72 -5.27 1.59
C GLY A 120 -26.25 -5.45 1.55
N TYR A 121 -26.72 -6.63 1.12
CA TYR A 121 -28.14 -6.98 1.15
C TYR A 121 -28.70 -7.08 2.57
N TYR A 122 -27.98 -7.74 3.49
CA TYR A 122 -28.40 -7.84 4.90
C TYR A 122 -28.48 -6.49 5.61
N TYR A 123 -27.62 -5.53 5.24
CA TYR A 123 -27.58 -4.20 5.82
C TYR A 123 -28.41 -3.15 5.06
N ASN A 124 -29.25 -3.55 4.08
CA ASN A 124 -30.07 -2.65 3.26
C ASN A 124 -29.27 -1.55 2.53
N VAL A 125 -28.04 -1.85 2.14
CA VAL A 125 -27.23 -0.95 1.31
C VAL A 125 -27.70 -1.06 -0.14
N PRO A 126 -27.86 0.05 -0.89
CA PRO A 126 -28.29 -0.01 -2.28
C PRO A 126 -27.33 -0.84 -3.13
N MET A 127 -27.88 -1.77 -3.92
CA MET A 127 -27.11 -2.72 -4.74
C MET A 127 -26.10 -2.06 -5.66
N LYS A 128 -26.39 -0.84 -6.12
CA LYS A 128 -25.49 -0.04 -6.96
C LYS A 128 -24.21 0.36 -6.21
N GLU A 129 -24.30 0.72 -4.93
CA GLU A 129 -23.14 1.06 -4.11
C GLU A 129 -22.32 -0.20 -3.79
N CYS A 130 -22.98 -1.30 -3.45
CA CYS A 130 -22.30 -2.58 -3.23
C CYS A 130 -21.54 -3.04 -4.47
N PHE A 131 -22.12 -2.88 -5.66
CA PHE A 131 -21.45 -3.21 -6.92
C PHE A 131 -20.25 -2.31 -7.19
N MET A 132 -20.35 -1.00 -6.92
CA MET A 132 -19.23 -0.07 -7.03
C MET A 132 -18.08 -0.44 -6.08
N ILE A 133 -18.39 -0.71 -4.81
CA ILE A 133 -17.39 -1.12 -3.80
C ILE A 133 -16.76 -2.47 -4.19
N GLY A 134 -17.56 -3.43 -4.65
CA GLY A 134 -17.07 -4.71 -5.15
C GLY A 134 -16.13 -4.56 -6.34
N LEU A 135 -16.40 -3.62 -7.25
CA LEU A 135 -15.52 -3.32 -8.37
C LEU A 135 -14.23 -2.61 -7.93
N LEU A 136 -14.31 -1.69 -6.97
CA LEU A 136 -13.13 -1.03 -6.38
C LEU A 136 -12.17 -2.03 -5.72
N LEU A 137 -12.69 -3.04 -5.02
CA LEU A 137 -11.88 -4.10 -4.37
C LEU A 137 -11.16 -5.04 -5.34
N ASN A 138 -11.48 -4.97 -6.63
CA ASN A 138 -10.75 -5.70 -7.67
C ASN A 138 -9.51 -4.95 -8.17
N GLY A 139 -9.28 -3.70 -7.74
CA GLY A 139 -8.06 -2.95 -8.02
C GLY A 139 -6.84 -3.61 -7.41
N ARG A 140 -6.21 -4.52 -8.16
CA ARG A 140 -4.94 -5.15 -7.79
C ARG A 140 -3.81 -4.16 -7.99
N GLY A 141 -2.94 -4.05 -6.99
CA GLY A 141 -1.88 -3.03 -6.95
C GLY A 141 -0.50 -3.61 -6.68
N ILE A 142 0.43 -2.70 -6.39
CA ILE A 142 1.85 -2.96 -6.11
C ILE A 142 2.04 -3.98 -4.99
N ALA A 143 1.23 -3.89 -3.93
CA ALA A 143 1.32 -4.78 -2.79
C ALA A 143 1.16 -6.25 -3.19
N GLU A 144 0.27 -6.54 -4.12
CA GLU A 144 0.04 -7.91 -4.60
C GLU A 144 1.18 -8.40 -5.50
N LEU A 145 1.75 -7.51 -6.33
CA LEU A 145 2.94 -7.81 -7.12
C LEU A 145 4.14 -8.14 -6.22
N THR A 146 4.32 -7.39 -5.13
CA THR A 146 5.39 -7.64 -4.16
C THR A 146 5.24 -9.00 -3.50
N MET A 147 4.03 -9.33 -3.05
CA MET A 147 3.76 -10.64 -2.46
C MET A 147 4.04 -11.77 -3.46
N TYR A 148 3.65 -11.59 -4.73
CA TYR A 148 3.91 -12.56 -5.78
C TYR A 148 5.42 -12.75 -6.04
N ASN A 149 6.18 -11.65 -6.12
CA ASN A 149 7.63 -11.71 -6.33
C ASN A 149 8.34 -12.41 -5.17
N ILE A 150 8.00 -12.09 -3.92
CA ILE A 150 8.54 -12.78 -2.73
C ILE A 150 8.24 -14.28 -2.78
N TRP A 151 7.01 -14.65 -3.14
CA TRP A 151 6.63 -16.06 -3.25
C TRP A 151 7.37 -16.79 -4.38
N LYS A 152 7.61 -16.12 -5.51
CA LYS A 152 8.38 -16.64 -6.65
C LYS A 152 9.86 -16.85 -6.29
N GLU A 153 10.46 -15.94 -5.51
CA GLU A 153 11.85 -16.01 -5.08
C GLU A 153 12.08 -17.02 -3.95
N GLY A 154 11.06 -17.28 -3.12
CA GLY A 154 11.11 -18.28 -2.04
C GLY A 154 10.99 -19.75 -2.50
N LYS A 155 11.04 -20.03 -3.80
CA LYS A 155 10.94 -21.36 -4.41
C LYS A 155 12.18 -21.69 -5.23
#